data_AF-A0A7L5A2W2-F1
#
_entry.id   AF-A0A7L5A2W2-F1
#
_cell.length_a   1.000
_cell.length_b   1.000
_cell.length_c   1.000
_cell.angle_alpha   90.00
_cell.angle_beta   90.00
_cell.angle_gamma   90.00
#
_symmetry.space_group_name_H-M   'P 1'
#
loop_
_entity.id
_entity.type
_entity.pdbx_description
1 polymer ?
#
loop_
_entity_poly.entity_id
_entity_poly.type
_entity_poly.pdbx_seq_one_letter_code
_entity_poly.pdbx_strand_id
1 'polypeptide(L)'
;MRRVPGLLHASTRSRTHGTETPADLDQPGAAWRARVPADTSIGFADLWHGETHQPLGHLMPDFVVRKKDGVVAYQLASVADDLRLGTTLIVRGLDLLPSTAAQLWLAAQLPETAGFNARRIQFLHHPLLTDAGGQKLSKSQQLPLERGILSAVPGPQVVYEAVAGLWGLPPGNASALAELQLQMPDYPSFTAPLS
;
A
#
# COMPACT_ATOMS: atom_id res chain seq x y z
N MET A 1 12.04 20.46 -3.35
CA MET A 1 11.11 19.72 -4.23
C MET A 1 10.90 20.55 -5.48
N ARG A 2 11.52 20.17 -6.59
CA ARG A 2 11.39 20.91 -7.86
C ARG A 2 9.96 20.68 -8.39
N ARG A 3 9.23 21.74 -8.76
CA ARG A 3 7.91 21.58 -9.39
C ARG A 3 8.09 20.92 -10.77
N VAL A 4 7.40 19.81 -11.01
CA VAL A 4 7.29 19.21 -12.34
C VAL A 4 6.03 19.78 -13.00
N PRO A 5 6.15 20.63 -14.04
CA PRO A 5 4.99 21.25 -14.67
C PRO A 5 4.00 20.21 -15.20
N GLY A 6 2.70 20.46 -14.99
CA GLY A 6 1.63 19.58 -15.49
C GLY A 6 1.36 18.32 -14.66
N LEU A 7 2.28 17.90 -13.78
CA LEU A 7 2.14 16.70 -12.95
C LEU A 7 1.02 16.84 -11.90
N LEU A 8 0.90 18.02 -11.30
CA LEU A 8 -0.06 18.31 -10.23
C LEU A 8 -1.03 19.41 -10.67
N HIS A 9 -2.25 19.34 -10.15
CA HIS A 9 -3.21 20.43 -10.20
C HIS A 9 -3.80 20.69 -8.81
N ALA A 10 -4.25 21.91 -8.58
CA ALA A 10 -4.91 22.28 -7.35
C ALA A 10 -6.42 22.02 -7.45
N SER A 11 -7.03 21.62 -6.34
CA SER A 11 -8.48 21.47 -6.24
C SER A 11 -8.98 21.96 -4.90
N THR A 12 -10.03 22.78 -4.92
CA THR A 12 -10.73 23.27 -3.73
C THR A 12 -11.93 22.39 -3.35
N ARG A 13 -12.16 21.29 -4.07
CA ARG A 13 -13.28 20.38 -3.82
C ARG A 13 -12.94 19.23 -2.88
N SER A 14 -13.97 18.72 -2.21
CA SER A 14 -13.90 17.52 -1.38
C SER A 14 -14.06 16.22 -2.20
N ARG A 15 -14.64 16.26 -3.42
CA ARG A 15 -14.90 15.10 -4.29
C ARG A 15 -14.36 15.31 -5.71
N THR A 16 -14.11 14.21 -6.44
CA THR A 16 -13.42 14.15 -7.75
C THR A 16 -14.31 14.41 -8.99
N HIS A 17 -15.63 14.59 -8.86
CA HIS A 17 -16.52 14.78 -10.02
C HIS A 17 -17.02 16.22 -10.23
N GLY A 18 -17.00 16.68 -11.50
CA GLY A 18 -17.58 17.92 -12.03
C GLY A 18 -16.55 18.89 -12.63
N THR A 19 -16.98 19.91 -13.37
CA THR A 19 -16.13 21.00 -13.88
C THR A 19 -15.63 21.92 -12.75
N GLU A 20 -14.31 22.16 -12.65
CA GLU A 20 -13.70 23.10 -11.69
C GLU A 20 -13.21 24.36 -12.38
N THR A 21 -13.22 25.46 -11.64
CA THR A 21 -12.38 26.62 -11.96
C THR A 21 -10.92 26.26 -11.65
N PRO A 22 -9.96 26.56 -12.54
CA PRO A 22 -8.54 26.35 -12.27
C PRO A 22 -8.12 27.07 -10.97
N ALA A 23 -7.55 26.32 -10.04
CA ALA A 23 -6.97 26.84 -8.80
C ALA A 23 -5.43 26.84 -8.90
N ASP A 24 -4.79 27.77 -8.20
CA ASP A 24 -3.33 27.77 -8.04
C ASP A 24 -2.93 26.73 -6.98
N LEU A 25 -1.78 26.06 -7.16
CA LEU A 25 -1.18 25.19 -6.16
C LEU A 25 -0.89 25.95 -4.85
N ASP A 26 -0.64 27.25 -4.94
CA ASP A 26 -0.34 28.10 -3.79
C ASP A 26 -1.61 28.69 -3.13
N GLN A 27 -2.80 28.37 -3.66
CA GLN A 27 -4.06 28.82 -3.08
C GLN A 27 -4.31 28.18 -1.69
N PRO A 28 -4.57 28.98 -0.63
CA PRO A 28 -4.95 28.46 0.67
C PRO A 28 -6.19 27.57 0.60
N GLY A 29 -6.17 26.43 1.30
CA GLY A 29 -7.27 25.48 1.32
C GLY A 29 -7.41 24.63 0.05
N ALA A 30 -6.47 24.70 -0.90
CA ALA A 30 -6.42 23.83 -2.05
C ALA A 30 -5.61 22.55 -1.77
N ALA A 31 -6.18 21.41 -2.17
CA ALA A 31 -5.46 20.14 -2.21
C ALA A 31 -4.64 20.05 -3.50
N TRP A 32 -3.51 19.36 -3.46
CA TRP A 32 -2.73 19.00 -4.63
C TRP A 32 -3.10 17.60 -5.06
N ARG A 33 -3.44 17.44 -6.34
CA ARG A 33 -3.81 16.17 -6.94
C ARG A 33 -2.87 15.84 -8.08
N ALA A 34 -2.47 14.56 -8.16
CA ALA A 34 -1.77 14.03 -9.31
C ALA A 34 -2.67 14.08 -10.54
N ARG A 35 -2.09 14.35 -11.71
CA ARG A 35 -2.75 14.17 -13.00
C ARG A 35 -2.25 12.89 -13.63
N VAL A 36 -2.97 11.79 -13.41
CA VAL A 36 -2.61 10.50 -14.00
C VAL A 36 -3.31 10.35 -15.35
N PRO A 37 -2.58 10.12 -16.46
CA PRO A 37 -3.18 9.81 -17.75
C PRO A 37 -4.12 8.59 -17.66
N ALA A 38 -5.27 8.65 -18.32
CA ALA A 38 -6.33 7.63 -18.19
C ALA A 38 -5.88 6.21 -18.61
N ASP A 39 -4.94 6.12 -19.54
CA ASP A 39 -4.33 4.90 -20.07
C ASP A 39 -3.12 4.41 -19.25
N THR A 40 -2.78 5.09 -18.15
CA THR A 40 -1.65 4.69 -17.29
C THR A 40 -1.91 3.33 -16.66
N SER A 41 -1.02 2.38 -16.94
CA SER A 41 -0.96 1.07 -16.29
C SER A 41 0.42 0.86 -15.69
N ILE A 42 0.48 0.36 -14.45
CA ILE A 42 1.73 0.13 -13.72
C ILE A 42 1.89 -1.36 -13.47
N GLY A 43 2.98 -1.92 -14.00
CA GLY A 43 3.38 -3.31 -13.77
C GLY A 43 4.44 -3.42 -12.68
N PHE A 44 4.34 -4.44 -11.83
CA PHE A 44 5.38 -4.82 -10.88
C PHE A 44 5.21 -6.28 -10.42
N ALA A 45 6.33 -6.91 -10.06
CA ALA A 45 6.36 -8.21 -9.43
C ALA A 45 5.92 -8.13 -7.96
N ASP A 46 5.00 -9.01 -7.59
CA ASP A 46 4.57 -9.26 -6.22
C ASP A 46 4.98 -10.69 -5.81
N LEU A 47 5.55 -10.82 -4.62
CA LEU A 47 6.05 -12.10 -4.13
C LEU A 47 4.95 -13.14 -3.90
N TRP A 48 3.70 -12.73 -3.69
CA TRP A 48 2.57 -13.64 -3.51
C TRP A 48 1.76 -13.81 -4.80
N HIS A 49 1.54 -12.72 -5.53
CA HIS A 49 0.67 -12.70 -6.71
C HIS A 49 1.39 -12.86 -8.05
N GLY A 50 2.72 -12.88 -8.06
CA GLY A 50 3.53 -12.90 -9.28
C GLY A 50 3.54 -11.54 -9.99
N GLU A 51 3.70 -11.53 -11.31
CA GLU A 51 3.63 -10.30 -12.10
C GLU A 51 2.20 -9.71 -12.06
N THR A 52 2.08 -8.46 -11.63
CA THR A 52 0.80 -7.76 -11.52
C THR A 52 0.80 -6.50 -12.37
N HIS A 53 -0.38 -6.15 -12.90
CA HIS A 53 -0.60 -4.90 -13.65
C HIS A 53 -1.83 -4.18 -13.11
N GLN A 54 -1.67 -2.91 -12.77
CA GLN A 54 -2.73 -2.07 -12.22
C GLN A 54 -3.09 -0.96 -13.20
N PRO A 55 -4.34 -0.87 -13.71
CA PRO A 55 -4.80 0.23 -14.57
C PRO A 55 -4.99 1.51 -13.74
N LEU A 56 -3.88 2.11 -13.31
CA LEU A 56 -3.84 3.24 -12.38
C LEU A 56 -4.69 4.42 -12.84
N GLY A 57 -4.68 4.75 -14.13
CA GLY A 57 -5.48 5.84 -14.68
C GLY A 57 -6.99 5.65 -14.46
N HIS A 58 -7.46 4.41 -14.36
CA HIS A 58 -8.85 4.09 -14.02
C HIS A 58 -9.08 4.01 -12.51
N LEU A 59 -8.14 3.40 -11.77
CA LEU A 59 -8.28 3.15 -10.33
C LEU A 59 -8.12 4.44 -9.51
N MET A 60 -7.18 5.31 -9.88
CA MET A 60 -6.78 6.50 -9.11
C MET A 60 -6.34 7.66 -10.04
N PRO A 61 -7.22 8.21 -10.90
CA PRO A 61 -6.86 9.25 -11.87
C PRO A 61 -6.34 10.57 -11.25
N ASP A 62 -6.92 10.98 -10.11
CA ASP A 62 -6.67 12.28 -9.47
C ASP A 62 -6.41 12.15 -7.96
N PHE A 63 -5.57 11.19 -7.58
CA PHE A 63 -5.28 10.96 -6.17
C PHE A 63 -4.60 12.17 -5.50
N VAL A 64 -4.89 12.36 -4.22
CA VAL A 64 -4.36 13.49 -3.44
C VAL A 64 -2.89 13.25 -3.10
N VAL A 65 -2.06 14.25 -3.33
CA VAL A 65 -0.63 14.31 -2.96
C VAL A 65 -0.41 15.23 -1.75
N ARG A 66 -1.20 16.30 -1.64
CA ARG A 66 -1.25 17.17 -0.45
C ARG A 66 -2.71 17.52 -0.16
N LYS A 67 -3.13 17.36 1.08
CA LYS A 67 -4.49 17.72 1.52
C LYS A 67 -4.64 19.25 1.61
N LYS A 68 -5.90 19.70 1.75
CA LYS A 68 -6.27 21.12 1.87
C LYS A 68 -5.71 21.79 3.11
N ASP A 69 -5.50 21.02 4.18
CA ASP A 69 -4.88 21.44 5.43
C ASP A 69 -3.34 21.52 5.35
N GLY A 70 -2.76 21.29 4.16
CA GLY A 70 -1.32 21.33 3.93
C GLY A 70 -0.59 20.03 4.27
N VAL A 71 -1.27 19.05 4.89
CA VAL A 71 -0.63 17.78 5.26
C VAL A 71 -0.39 16.92 4.01
N VAL A 72 0.81 16.35 3.91
CA VAL A 72 1.20 15.44 2.83
C VAL A 72 0.32 14.19 2.87
N ALA A 73 -0.19 13.78 1.71
CA ALA A 73 -1.04 12.61 1.61
C ALA A 73 -0.22 11.32 1.63
N TYR A 74 -0.88 10.22 1.99
CA TYR A 74 -0.27 8.90 2.14
C TYR A 74 0.61 8.48 0.95
N GLN A 75 0.19 8.77 -0.28
CA GLN A 75 0.90 8.33 -1.49
C GLN A 75 2.30 8.94 -1.63
N LEU A 76 2.52 10.17 -1.13
CA LEU A 76 3.85 10.79 -1.12
C LEU A 76 4.57 10.54 0.20
N ALA A 77 3.86 10.60 1.33
CA ALA A 77 4.47 10.41 2.65
C ALA A 77 5.12 9.03 2.79
N SER A 78 4.40 7.97 2.37
CA SER A 78 4.91 6.59 2.43
C SER A 78 6.20 6.43 1.62
N VAL A 79 6.23 6.94 0.38
CA VAL A 79 7.41 6.87 -0.50
C VAL A 79 8.61 7.57 0.14
N ALA A 80 8.39 8.77 0.69
CA ALA A 80 9.46 9.53 1.33
C ALA A 80 10.01 8.81 2.57
N ASP A 81 9.14 8.23 3.40
CA ASP A 81 9.55 7.49 4.59
C ASP A 81 10.27 6.18 4.25
N ASP A 82 9.76 5.41 3.29
CA ASP A 82 10.37 4.15 2.86
C ASP A 82 11.78 4.38 2.30
N LEU A 83 11.95 5.43 1.49
CA LEU A 83 13.27 5.83 1.00
C LEU A 83 14.20 6.28 2.12
N ARG A 84 13.70 7.08 3.05
CA ARG A 84 14.48 7.59 4.19
C ARG A 84 14.93 6.47 5.11
N LEU A 85 14.10 5.45 5.31
CA LEU A 85 14.39 4.31 6.18
C LEU A 85 15.14 3.18 5.46
N GLY A 86 15.29 3.26 4.13
CA GLY A 86 15.96 2.22 3.35
C GLY A 86 15.13 0.94 3.23
N THR A 87 13.79 1.05 3.21
CA THR A 87 12.88 -0.08 3.06
C THR A 87 13.12 -0.79 1.72
N THR A 88 13.42 -2.10 1.76
CA THR A 88 13.62 -2.93 0.56
C THR A 88 12.51 -3.97 0.34
N LEU A 89 11.68 -4.23 1.34
CA LEU A 89 10.54 -5.14 1.26
C LEU A 89 9.32 -4.49 1.92
N ILE A 90 8.24 -4.36 1.15
CA ILE A 90 6.96 -3.83 1.61
C ILE A 90 5.95 -4.98 1.65
N VAL A 91 5.55 -5.34 2.88
CA VAL A 91 4.49 -6.33 3.15
C VAL A 91 3.24 -5.58 3.59
N ARG A 92 2.13 -5.75 2.86
CA ARG A 92 0.86 -5.07 3.17
C ARG A 92 -0.36 -5.81 2.64
N GLY A 93 -1.57 -5.34 2.97
CA GLY A 93 -2.80 -5.98 2.52
C GLY A 93 -3.09 -5.77 1.03
N LEU A 94 -3.79 -6.74 0.42
CA LEU A 94 -4.17 -6.74 -1.00
C LEU A 94 -4.96 -5.50 -1.46
N ASP A 95 -5.70 -4.87 -0.56
CA ASP A 95 -6.42 -3.62 -0.84
C ASP A 95 -5.52 -2.43 -1.14
N LEU A 96 -4.22 -2.53 -0.85
CA LEU A 96 -3.24 -1.48 -1.13
C LEU A 96 -2.54 -1.63 -2.49
N LEU A 97 -2.91 -2.62 -3.32
CA LEU A 97 -2.40 -2.75 -4.70
C LEU A 97 -2.51 -1.45 -5.51
N PRO A 98 -3.66 -0.72 -5.53
CA PRO A 98 -3.74 0.55 -6.24
C PRO A 98 -2.79 1.61 -5.68
N SER A 99 -2.54 1.60 -4.37
CA SER A 99 -1.57 2.52 -3.75
C SER A 99 -0.15 2.19 -4.17
N THR A 100 0.22 0.91 -4.32
CA THR A 100 1.51 0.51 -4.91
C THR A 100 1.73 1.11 -6.28
N ALA A 101 0.74 0.97 -7.15
CA ALA A 101 0.79 1.55 -8.49
C ALA A 101 0.93 3.07 -8.45
N ALA A 102 0.13 3.76 -7.62
CA ALA A 102 0.18 5.20 -7.45
C ALA A 102 1.56 5.68 -6.93
N GLN A 103 2.13 4.98 -5.96
CA GLN A 103 3.42 5.29 -5.35
C GLN A 103 4.59 5.09 -6.34
N LEU A 104 4.60 3.96 -7.05
CA LEU A 104 5.59 3.69 -8.10
C LEU A 104 5.51 4.71 -9.24
N TRP A 105 4.29 5.02 -9.71
CA TRP A 105 4.10 6.04 -10.74
C TRP A 105 4.59 7.40 -10.24
N LEU A 106 4.13 7.87 -9.07
CA LEU A 106 4.52 9.16 -8.52
C LEU A 106 6.03 9.27 -8.33
N ALA A 107 6.65 8.21 -7.83
CA ALA A 107 8.10 8.15 -7.64
C ALA A 107 8.86 8.27 -8.96
N ALA A 108 8.38 7.65 -10.03
CA ALA A 108 8.96 7.77 -11.36
C ALA A 108 8.83 9.19 -11.96
N GLN A 109 7.93 10.04 -11.45
CA GLN A 109 7.77 11.42 -11.93
C GLN A 109 8.62 12.43 -11.17
N LEU A 110 9.26 12.04 -10.06
CA LEU A 110 10.00 12.93 -9.19
C LEU A 110 11.46 12.44 -9.05
N PRO A 111 12.45 13.21 -9.54
CA PRO A 111 13.85 12.81 -9.45
C PRO A 111 14.31 12.48 -8.01
N GLU A 112 13.80 13.22 -7.03
CA GLU A 112 14.14 13.04 -5.61
C GLU A 112 13.69 11.69 -5.04
N THR A 113 12.72 11.01 -5.65
CA THR A 113 12.19 9.73 -5.20
C THR A 113 12.42 8.59 -6.18
N ALA A 114 13.29 8.77 -7.19
CA ALA A 114 13.62 7.76 -8.20
C ALA A 114 14.15 6.44 -7.63
N GLY A 115 14.67 6.44 -6.40
CA GLY A 115 15.06 5.22 -5.67
C GLY A 115 13.89 4.29 -5.35
N PHE A 116 12.66 4.81 -5.28
CA PHE A 116 11.46 4.03 -4.98
C PHE A 116 10.94 3.44 -6.29
N ASN A 117 11.40 2.24 -6.61
CA ASN A 117 11.03 1.55 -7.84
C ASN A 117 11.05 0.03 -7.65
N ALA A 118 10.34 -0.67 -8.53
CA ALA A 118 10.16 -2.12 -8.47
C ALA A 118 11.44 -2.95 -8.71
N ARG A 119 12.58 -2.32 -9.06
CA ARG A 119 13.88 -3.01 -9.15
C ARG A 119 14.62 -3.02 -7.81
N ARG A 120 14.31 -2.07 -6.91
CA ARG A 120 14.98 -1.88 -5.62
C ARG A 120 14.11 -2.31 -4.44
N ILE A 121 12.80 -2.29 -4.61
CA ILE A 121 11.83 -2.59 -3.55
C ILE A 121 10.98 -3.78 -4.00
N GLN A 122 10.92 -4.80 -3.16
CA GLN A 122 10.03 -5.93 -3.31
C GLN A 122 8.68 -5.64 -2.66
N PHE A 123 7.62 -6.21 -3.24
CA PHE A 123 6.27 -6.07 -2.74
C PHE A 123 5.69 -7.45 -2.45
N LEU A 124 4.96 -7.56 -1.33
CA LEU A 124 4.14 -8.70 -1.01
C LEU A 124 2.79 -8.17 -0.53
N HIS A 125 1.73 -8.52 -1.26
CA HIS A 125 0.37 -8.18 -0.90
C HIS A 125 -0.34 -9.42 -0.34
N HIS A 126 -0.57 -9.46 0.97
CA HIS A 126 -1.23 -10.61 1.57
C HIS A 126 -2.77 -10.52 1.41
N PRO A 127 -3.47 -11.66 1.29
CA PRO A 127 -4.93 -11.70 1.31
C PRO A 127 -5.51 -11.03 2.56
N LEU A 128 -6.70 -10.47 2.42
CA LEU A 128 -7.42 -9.85 3.53
C LEU A 128 -8.06 -10.94 4.38
N LEU A 129 -7.95 -10.81 5.70
CA LEU A 129 -8.65 -11.70 6.62
C LEU A 129 -10.16 -11.50 6.49
N THR A 130 -10.89 -12.60 6.36
CA THR A 130 -12.35 -12.64 6.34
C THR A 130 -12.89 -13.31 7.60
N ASP A 131 -14.11 -12.95 8.00
CA ASP A 131 -14.83 -13.71 9.02
C ASP A 131 -15.32 -15.07 8.48
N ALA A 132 -15.98 -15.85 9.34
CA ALA A 132 -16.55 -17.15 8.99
C ALA A 132 -17.64 -17.07 7.89
N GLY A 133 -18.20 -15.88 7.63
CA GLY A 133 -19.15 -15.61 6.56
C GLY A 133 -18.50 -15.10 5.27
N GLY A 134 -17.17 -15.01 5.20
CA GLY A 134 -16.44 -14.50 4.05
C GLY A 134 -16.38 -12.97 3.95
N GLN A 135 -16.85 -12.24 4.97
CA GLN A 135 -16.83 -10.78 4.96
C GLN A 135 -15.46 -10.26 5.41
N LYS A 136 -14.93 -9.27 4.69
CA LYS A 136 -13.66 -8.62 5.04
C LYS A 136 -13.74 -8.08 6.48
N LEU A 137 -12.80 -8.49 7.33
CA LEU A 137 -12.68 -7.92 8.66
C LEU A 137 -12.26 -6.44 8.54
N SER A 138 -13.12 -5.54 9.03
CA SER A 138 -12.85 -4.10 9.03
C SER A 138 -12.56 -3.60 10.45
N LYS A 139 -11.64 -2.63 10.60
CA LYS A 139 -11.37 -1.97 11.89
C LYS A 139 -12.63 -1.31 12.49
N SER A 140 -13.58 -0.90 11.66
CA SER A 140 -14.89 -0.38 12.10
C SER A 140 -15.82 -1.43 12.72
N GLN A 141 -15.61 -2.71 12.42
CA GLN A 141 -16.33 -3.84 12.99
C GLN A 141 -15.54 -4.53 14.10
N GLN A 142 -14.31 -4.09 14.37
CA GLN A 142 -13.51 -4.62 15.47
C GLN A 142 -14.14 -4.16 16.79
N LEU A 143 -14.39 -5.13 17.67
CA LEU A 143 -14.57 -4.85 19.08
C LEU A 143 -13.31 -4.15 19.60
N PRO A 144 -13.41 -3.27 20.62
CA PRO A 144 -12.25 -2.64 21.25
C PRO A 144 -11.16 -3.68 21.55
N LEU A 145 -9.88 -3.30 21.53
CA LEU A 145 -8.74 -4.23 21.72
C LEU A 145 -8.89 -5.11 22.98
N GLU A 146 -9.54 -4.58 24.02
CA GLU A 146 -9.88 -5.27 25.28
C GLU A 146 -10.89 -6.43 25.12
N ARG A 147 -11.63 -6.47 24.02
CA ARG A 147 -12.61 -7.51 23.63
C ARG A 147 -12.23 -8.21 22.33
N GLY A 148 -11.00 -8.01 21.84
CA GLY A 148 -10.49 -8.69 20.65
C GLY A 148 -10.21 -10.17 20.92
N ILE A 149 -10.05 -10.97 19.86
CA ILE A 149 -9.72 -12.41 19.97
C ILE A 149 -8.52 -12.64 20.90
N LEU A 150 -7.54 -11.73 20.93
CA LEU A 150 -6.36 -11.83 21.79
C LEU A 150 -6.63 -11.65 23.29
N SER A 151 -7.77 -11.07 23.70
CA SER A 151 -8.19 -11.05 25.11
C SER A 151 -9.03 -12.26 25.49
N ALA A 152 -9.64 -12.93 24.51
CA ALA A 152 -10.46 -14.13 24.70
C ALA A 152 -9.68 -15.44 24.52
N VAL A 153 -8.53 -15.41 23.85
CA VAL A 153 -7.69 -16.58 23.57
C VAL A 153 -6.32 -16.41 24.27
N PRO A 154 -5.87 -17.41 25.06
CA PRO A 154 -4.60 -17.32 25.75
C PRO A 154 -3.43 -17.41 24.77
N GLY A 155 -2.69 -16.30 24.65
CA GLY A 155 -1.38 -16.28 24.00
C GLY A 155 -1.39 -16.09 22.47
N PRO A 156 -0.19 -16.05 21.86
CA PRO A 156 -0.02 -15.72 20.44
C PRO A 156 -0.36 -16.86 19.48
N GLN A 157 -0.67 -18.06 19.99
CA GLN A 157 -0.96 -19.25 19.19
C GLN A 157 -2.04 -19.00 18.14
N VAL A 158 -3.10 -18.28 18.50
CA VAL A 158 -4.19 -17.93 17.57
C VAL A 158 -3.72 -17.12 16.36
N VAL A 159 -2.64 -16.34 16.51
CA VAL A 159 -2.03 -15.60 15.41
C VAL A 159 -1.29 -16.56 14.48
N TYR A 160 -0.54 -17.51 15.05
CA TYR A 160 0.20 -18.49 14.26
C TYR A 160 -0.73 -19.40 13.47
N GLU A 161 -1.81 -19.86 14.09
CA GLU A 161 -2.85 -20.66 13.43
C GLU A 161 -3.57 -19.88 12.33
N ALA A 162 -3.85 -18.58 12.55
CA ALA A 162 -4.44 -17.73 11.52
C ALA A 162 -3.51 -17.54 10.31
N VAL A 163 -2.21 -17.32 10.55
CA VAL A 163 -1.20 -17.21 9.49
C VAL A 163 -1.02 -18.56 8.76
N ALA A 164 -1.01 -19.67 9.49
CA ALA A 164 -0.96 -21.00 8.92
C ALA A 164 -2.17 -21.28 8.02
N GLY A 165 -3.36 -20.87 8.45
CA GLY A 165 -4.58 -20.93 7.63
C GLY A 165 -4.47 -20.10 6.35
N LEU A 166 -3.88 -18.90 6.41
CA LEU A 166 -3.60 -18.07 5.22
C LEU A 166 -2.63 -18.76 4.24
N TRP A 167 -1.69 -19.57 4.74
CA TRP A 167 -0.77 -20.37 3.93
C TRP A 167 -1.35 -21.71 3.47
N GLY A 168 -2.60 -22.03 3.84
CA GLY A 168 -3.24 -23.30 3.49
C GLY A 168 -2.67 -24.50 4.24
N LEU A 169 -2.02 -24.28 5.39
CA LEU A 169 -1.46 -25.36 6.21
C LEU A 169 -2.56 -26.10 6.99
N PRO A 170 -2.38 -27.40 7.25
CA PRO A 170 -3.31 -28.17 8.08
C PRO A 170 -3.45 -27.57 9.50
N PRO A 171 -4.62 -27.67 10.13
CA PRO A 171 -4.78 -27.33 11.54
C PRO A 171 -3.77 -28.08 12.42
N GLY A 172 -3.18 -27.40 13.40
CA GLY A 172 -2.22 -27.99 14.34
C GLY A 172 -0.74 -27.95 13.91
N ASN A 173 -0.41 -27.48 12.70
CA ASN A 173 0.98 -27.38 12.21
C ASN A 173 1.69 -26.04 12.52
N ALA A 174 1.14 -25.23 13.43
CA ALA A 174 1.69 -23.92 13.80
C ALA A 174 1.29 -23.53 15.23
N SER A 175 1.44 -24.43 16.20
CA SER A 175 1.12 -24.16 17.61
C SER A 175 2.15 -23.22 18.25
N ALA A 176 3.35 -23.16 17.68
CA ALA A 176 4.43 -22.26 18.06
C ALA A 176 5.01 -21.50 16.85
N LEU A 177 5.66 -20.36 17.11
CA LEU A 177 6.33 -19.57 16.08
C LEU A 177 7.40 -20.38 15.33
N ALA A 178 8.17 -21.20 16.05
CA ALA A 178 9.22 -22.03 15.46
C ALA A 178 8.64 -23.04 14.45
N GLU A 179 7.48 -23.62 14.74
CA GLU A 179 6.78 -24.54 13.83
C GLU A 179 6.31 -23.81 12.58
N LEU A 180 5.70 -22.64 12.75
CA LEU A 180 5.26 -21.80 11.62
C LEU A 180 6.44 -21.37 10.74
N GLN A 181 7.57 -21.01 11.34
CA GLN A 181 8.78 -20.61 10.61
C GLN A 181 9.34 -21.73 9.73
N LEU A 182 9.24 -23.00 10.16
CA LEU A 182 9.64 -24.15 9.36
C LEU A 182 8.74 -24.36 8.13
N GLN A 183 7.54 -23.79 8.13
CA GLN A 183 6.59 -23.87 7.03
C GLN A 183 6.64 -22.64 6.11
N MET A 184 7.53 -21.67 6.38
CA MET A 184 7.64 -20.49 5.53
C MET A 184 8.03 -20.91 4.12
N PRO A 185 7.26 -20.49 3.10
CA PRO A 185 7.65 -20.77 1.72
C PRO A 185 9.02 -20.16 1.44
N ASP A 186 9.82 -20.86 0.65
CA ASP A 186 11.10 -20.35 0.14
C ASP A 186 10.82 -19.12 -0.73
N TYR A 187 10.89 -17.94 -0.13
CA TYR A 187 10.88 -16.70 -0.88
C TYR A 187 12.26 -16.50 -1.51
N PRO A 188 12.33 -16.12 -2.79
CA PRO A 188 13.61 -15.84 -3.42
C PRO A 188 14.37 -14.81 -2.60
N SER A 189 15.55 -15.17 -2.13
CA SER A 189 16.42 -14.29 -1.36
C SER A 189 16.75 -13.06 -2.21
N PHE A 190 16.29 -11.89 -1.77
CA PHE A 190 16.62 -10.62 -2.41
C PHE A 190 18.11 -10.35 -2.23
N THR A 191 18.88 -10.46 -3.30
CA THR A 191 20.17 -9.79 -3.38
C THR A 191 19.89 -8.37 -3.85
N ALA A 192 19.86 -7.42 -2.90
CA ALA A 192 19.78 -6.02 -3.26
C ALA A 192 20.90 -5.69 -4.25
N PRO A 193 20.63 -5.03 -5.38
CA PRO A 193 21.70 -4.57 -6.25
C PRO A 193 22.58 -3.63 -5.42
N LEU A 194 23.84 -4.03 -5.21
CA LEU A 194 24.85 -3.18 -4.59
C LEU A 194 24.95 -1.91 -5.46
N SER A 195 24.65 -0.79 -4.80
CA SER A 195 24.72 0.63 -5.23
C SER A 195 25.17 0.92 -6.66
#